data_AF-A0A967KJG4-F1
#
_entry.id   AF-A0A967KJG4-F1
#
_cell.length_a   1.000
_cell.length_b   1.000
_cell.length_c   1.000
_cell.angle_alpha   90.00
_cell.angle_beta   90.00
_cell.angle_gamma   90.00
#
_symmetry.space_group_name_H-M   'P 1'
#
loop_
_entity.id
_entity.type
_entity.pdbx_description
1 polymer ?
#
loop_
_entity_poly.entity_id
_entity_poly.type
_entity_poly.pdbx_seq_one_letter_code
_entity_poly.pdbx_strand_id
1 'polypeptide(L)' 'AGAEVRAHDPKAMGHARELYRDRDSVVFCDDPYDAARGADALVLVTEWRQFWAPDFERLYRDLANPLVV' A
#
# COMPACT_ATOMS: atom_id res chain seq x y z
N ALA A 1 -16.77 11.85 -0.03
CA ALA A 1 -16.08 10.56 0.12
C ALA A 1 -15.06 10.45 -0.99
N GLY A 2 -13.80 10.21 -0.66
CA GLY A 2 -12.69 10.06 -1.59
C GLY A 2 -11.44 9.78 -0.77
N ALA A 3 -10.82 8.62 -0.99
CA ALA A 3 -9.59 8.24 -0.32
C ALA A 3 -8.43 8.41 -1.30
N GLU A 4 -7.29 8.88 -0.79
CA GLU A 4 -6.02 8.72 -1.49
C GLU A 4 -5.49 7.32 -1.21
N VAL A 5 -5.15 6.59 -2.26
CA VAL A 5 -4.70 5.20 -2.17
C VAL A 5 -3.23 5.14 -2.50
N ARG A 6 -2.46 4.47 -1.63
CA ARG A 6 -1.11 4.04 -1.94
C ARG A 6 -1.10 2.54 -2.13
N ALA A 7 -0.62 2.08 -3.29
CA ALA A 7 -0.66 0.67 -3.66
C ALA A 7 0.74 0.15 -4.00
N HIS A 8 1.02 -1.08 -3.57
CA HIS A 8 2.19 -1.84 -3.95
C HIS A 8 1.77 -3.28 -4.28
N ASP A 9 2.30 -3.82 -5.37
CA ASP A 9 2.20 -5.24 -5.73
C ASP A 9 3.50 -5.69 -6.41
N PRO A 10 4.10 -6.83 -6.04
CA PRO A 10 5.36 -7.27 -6.63
C PRO A 10 5.29 -7.66 -8.12
N LYS A 11 4.09 -7.84 -8.69
CA LYS A 11 3.87 -8.35 -10.05
C LYS A 11 2.95 -7.48 -10.90
N ALA A 12 1.97 -6.82 -10.32
CA ALA A 12 0.88 -6.17 -11.04
C ALA A 12 1.09 -4.67 -11.29
N MET A 13 2.13 -4.05 -10.72
CA MET A 13 2.28 -2.58 -10.70
C MET A 13 2.34 -1.95 -12.08
N GLY A 14 2.99 -2.58 -13.06
CA GLY A 14 3.01 -2.08 -14.44
C GLY A 14 1.61 -2.00 -15.05
N HIS A 15 0.85 -3.09 -14.94
CA HIS A 15 -0.51 -3.15 -15.46
C HIS A 15 -1.47 -2.25 -14.67
N ALA A 16 -1.33 -2.18 -13.35
CA ALA A 16 -2.15 -1.32 -12.51
C ALA A 16 -1.93 0.17 -12.81
N ARG A 17 -0.68 0.60 -13.01
CA ARG A 17 -0.35 1.97 -13.44
C ARG A 17 -1.02 2.33 -14.77
N GLU A 18 -1.08 1.40 -15.72
CA GLU A 18 -1.75 1.61 -17.00
C GLU A 18 -3.28 1.68 -16.84
N LEU A 19 -3.87 0.74 -16.11
CA LEU A 19 -5.31 0.68 -15.86
C LEU A 19 -5.85 1.91 -15.12
N TYR A 20 -5.03 2.49 -14.22
CA TYR A 20 -5.40 3.63 -13.40
C TYR A 20 -4.66 4.92 -13.78
N ARG A 21 -4.13 5.02 -15.01
CA ARG A 21 -3.30 6.16 -15.45
C ARG A 21 -3.97 7.53 -15.31
N ASP A 22 -5.30 7.57 -15.38
CA ASP A 22 -6.09 8.81 -15.31
C ASP A 22 -6.69 9.04 -13.90
N ARG A 23 -6.19 8.32 -12.88
CA ARG A 23 -6.61 8.49 -11.48
C ARG A 23 -5.48 9.05 -10.63
N ASP A 24 -5.52 10.36 -10.42
CA ASP A 24 -4.55 11.07 -9.56
C ASP A 24 -4.61 10.66 -8.09
N SER A 25 -5.72 10.05 -7.65
CA SER A 25 -5.92 9.58 -6.28
C SER A 25 -5.18 8.28 -5.95
N VAL A 26 -4.44 7.69 -6.89
CA VAL A 26 -3.69 6.44 -6.68
C VAL A 26 -2.20 6.68 -6.88
N VAL A 27 -1.45 6.53 -5.79
CA VAL A 27 0.00 6.53 -5.80
C VAL A 27 0.50 5.10 -5.81
N PHE A 28 1.42 4.83 -6.72
CA PHE A 28 1.99 3.51 -6.95
C PHE A 28 3.41 3.46 -6.37
N CYS A 29 3.59 2.63 -5.35
CA CYS A 29 4.81 2.50 -4.54
C CYS A 29 5.65 1.30 -4.97
N ASP A 30 6.97 1.48 -5.02
CA ASP A 30 7.90 0.41 -5.42
C ASP A 30 8.29 -0.50 -4.24
N ASP A 31 8.11 -0.04 -3.00
CA ASP A 31 8.28 -0.80 -1.76
C ASP A 31 6.96 -0.88 -0.97
N PRO A 32 6.64 -2.02 -0.31
CA PRO A 32 5.39 -2.17 0.43
C PRO A 32 5.25 -1.24 1.63
N TYR A 33 6.34 -0.85 2.29
CA TYR A 33 6.27 0.05 3.44
C TYR A 33 6.08 1.51 3.01
N ASP A 34 6.48 1.89 1.80
CA ASP A 34 6.14 3.21 1.25
C ASP A 34 4.62 3.39 1.11
N ALA A 35 3.88 2.29 0.89
CA ALA A 35 2.42 2.29 0.86
C ALA A 35 1.80 2.56 2.24
N ALA A 36 2.48 2.15 3.33
CA ALA A 36 2.02 2.39 4.71
C ALA A 36 2.33 3.80 5.23
N ARG A 37 3.36 4.48 4.70
CA ARG A 37 3.85 5.77 5.23
C ARG A 37 2.76 6.85 5.23
N GLY A 38 2.33 7.26 6.42
CA GLY A 38 1.31 8.29 6.67
C GLY A 38 -0.13 7.84 6.40
N ALA A 39 -0.37 6.56 6.10
CA ALA A 39 -1.73 6.07 5.82
C ALA A 39 -2.54 5.89 7.12
N ASP A 40 -3.85 6.11 7.05
CA ASP A 40 -4.78 5.89 8.17
C ASP A 40 -5.08 4.41 8.42
N ALA A 41 -4.83 3.57 7.42
CA ALA A 41 -4.97 2.12 7.48
C ALA A 41 -4.11 1.46 6.40
N LEU A 42 -3.65 0.24 6.69
CA LEU A 42 -3.05 -0.68 5.72
C LEU A 42 -4.03 -1.81 5.44
N VAL A 43 -4.24 -2.16 4.17
CA VAL A 43 -5.11 -3.28 3.77
C VAL A 43 -4.30 -4.29 2.96
N LEU A 44 -4.24 -5.53 3.42
CA LEU A 44 -3.60 -6.63 2.71
C LEU A 44 -4.63 -7.34 1.80
N VAL A 45 -4.63 -6.98 0.53
CA VAL A 45 -5.61 -7.52 -0.44
C VAL A 45 -5.15 -8.82 -1.10
N THR A 46 -3.83 -9.00 -1.27
CA THR A 46 -3.25 -10.18 -1.93
C THR A 46 -2.08 -10.72 -1.14
N GLU A 47 -2.10 -12.01 -0.84
CA GLU A 47 -1.24 -12.70 0.11
C GLU A 47 0.14 -13.10 -0.44
N TRP A 48 0.84 -12.17 -1.10
CA TRP A 48 2.20 -12.43 -1.55
C TRP A 48 3.12 -12.85 -0.39
N ARG A 49 3.95 -13.88 -0.60
CA ARG A 49 4.84 -14.43 0.44
C ARG A 49 5.74 -13.39 1.12
N GLN A 50 6.12 -12.33 0.41
CA GLN A 50 6.91 -11.23 0.96
C GLN A 50 6.20 -10.43 2.05
N PHE A 51 4.87 -10.58 2.20
CA PHE A 51 4.06 -9.90 3.21
C PHE A 51 3.76 -10.76 4.45
N TRP A 52 4.18 -12.04 4.49
CA TRP A 52 3.80 -12.98 5.56
C TRP A 52 4.47 -12.70 6.93
N ALA A 53 5.55 -11.94 6.95
CA ALA A 53 6.27 -11.59 8.17
C ALA A 53 6.68 -10.11 8.12
N PRO A 54 5.71 -9.18 8.24
CA PRO A 54 6.03 -7.76 8.18
C PRO A 54 6.73 -7.32 9.47
N ASP A 55 7.54 -6.28 9.36
CA ASP A 55 8.07 -5.54 10.50
C ASP A 55 6.94 -4.68 11.07
N PHE A 56 6.23 -5.22 12.07
CA PHE A 56 5.13 -4.53 12.72
C PHE A 56 5.56 -3.29 13.51
N GLU A 57 6.80 -3.23 14.01
CA GLU A 57 7.30 -2.02 14.66
C GLU A 57 7.46 -0.89 13.65
N ARG A 58 7.97 -1.20 12.45
CA ARG A 58 8.02 -0.24 11.34
C ARG A 58 6.63 0.19 10.92
N LEU A 59 5.69 -0.75 10.74
CA LEU A 59 4.31 -0.40 10.38
C LEU A 59 3.65 0.51 11.41
N TYR A 60 3.86 0.25 12.71
CA TYR A 60 3.34 1.09 13.78
C TYR A 60 3.87 2.52 13.73
N ARG A 61 5.16 2.70 13.36
CA ARG A 61 5.77 4.03 13.20
C ARG A 61 5.35 4.73 11.91
N ASP A 62 5.18 3.97 10.83
CA ASP A 62 4.93 4.52 9.50
C ASP A 62 3.44 4.89 9.31
N LEU A 63 2.49 4.19 9.92
CA LEU A 63 1.06 4.48 9.83
C LEU A 63 0.65 5.69 10.69
N ALA A 64 -0.23 6.55 10.18
CA ALA A 64 -0.81 7.65 10.95
C ALA A 64 -1.79 7.14 12.02
N ASN A 65 -2.51 6.06 11.68
CA ASN A 65 -3.34 5.30 12.60
C ASN A 65 -3.03 3.80 12.39
N PRO A 66 -2.48 3.09 13.40
CA PRO A 66 -2.04 1.69 13.27
C PRO A 66 -3.21 0.69 13.14
N LEU A 67 -3.93 0.75 12.02
CA LEU A 67 -4.99 -0.18 11.63
C LEU A 67 -4.49 -1.02 10.45
N VAL A 68 -4.53 -2.35 10.61
CA VAL A 68 -4.22 -3.31 9.55
C VAL A 68 -5.44 -4.20 9.33
N VAL A 69 -5.83 -4.39 8.07
CA VAL A 69 -6.99 -5.21 7.64
C VAL A 69 -6.54 -6.28 6.67
#